data_AF-A0AB34KSR0-F1
#
_entry.id   AF-A0AB34KSR0-F1
#
_cell.length_a   1.000
_cell.length_b   1.000
_cell.length_c   1.000
_cell.angle_alpha   90.00
_cell.angle_beta   90.00
_cell.angle_gamma   90.00
#
_symmetry.space_group_name_H-M   'P 1'
#
loop_
_entity.id
_entity.type
_entity.pdbx_description
1 polymer ?
#
loop_
_entity_poly.entity_id
_entity_poly.type
_entity_poly.pdbx_seq_one_letter_code
_entity_poly.pdbx_strand_id
1 'polypeptide(L)'
;MKLPILALLAAFSLTASATPIADPDSTTLEARDVCGNGFPAYTRRIGTKCTKSGDGREYCSCDREKIVICRKGKWQSKKNCKLDGKKCFGNPNGLLAVCT
;
A
#
# COMPACT_ATOMS: atom_id res chain seq x y z
N MET A 1 10.49 59.98 3.35
CA MET A 1 10.94 59.80 4.74
C MET A 1 11.12 58.32 5.01
N LYS A 2 12.24 57.97 5.64
CA LYS A 2 12.75 56.62 5.91
C LYS A 2 12.76 56.40 7.44
N LEU A 3 12.75 55.12 7.84
CA LEU A 3 12.93 54.50 9.18
C LEU A 3 11.65 54.09 9.96
N PRO A 4 11.69 53.05 10.82
CA PRO A 4 12.61 51.90 10.86
C PRO A 4 11.94 50.52 10.98
N ILE A 5 12.73 49.52 10.62
CA ILE A 5 12.57 48.10 10.93
C ILE A 5 12.62 47.93 12.46
N LEU A 6 11.59 47.31 13.05
CA LEU A 6 11.69 46.70 14.38
C LEU A 6 11.28 45.23 14.26
N ALA A 7 12.28 44.36 14.37
CA ALA A 7 12.11 42.93 14.47
C ALA A 7 11.48 42.57 15.82
N LEU A 8 10.50 41.67 15.82
CA LEU A 8 10.21 40.82 16.97
C LEU A 8 9.84 39.42 16.48
N LEU A 9 10.69 38.48 16.88
CA LEU A 9 10.59 37.04 16.63
C LEU A 9 9.30 36.49 17.26
N ALA A 10 8.46 35.83 16.47
CA ALA A 10 7.43 34.94 16.98
C ALA A 10 7.91 33.49 16.82
N ALA A 11 8.09 32.84 17.96
CA ALA A 11 8.66 31.51 18.11
C ALA A 11 7.87 30.43 17.34
N PHE A 12 8.59 29.52 16.69
CA PHE A 12 8.04 28.30 16.13
C PHE A 12 7.63 27.35 17.26
N SER A 13 6.34 27.28 17.56
CA SER A 13 5.78 26.20 18.40
C SER A 13 5.41 25.01 17.52
N LEU A 14 6.41 24.18 17.17
CA LEU A 14 6.18 22.83 16.68
C LEU A 14 5.87 21.91 17.86
N THR A 15 4.62 21.90 18.34
CA THR A 15 4.14 20.82 19.20
C THR A 15 3.72 19.64 18.32
N ALA A 16 4.71 18.95 17.77
CA ALA A 16 4.53 17.64 17.17
C ALA A 16 4.63 16.57 18.26
N SER A 17 3.61 16.47 19.11
CA SER A 17 3.41 15.30 19.96
C SER A 17 2.62 14.25 19.17
N ALA A 18 3.26 13.69 18.14
CA ALA A 18 2.79 12.44 17.55
C ALA A 18 3.16 11.32 18.52
N THR A 19 2.27 11.05 19.48
CA THR A 19 2.30 9.80 20.23
C THR A 19 2.22 8.66 19.22
N PRO A 20 3.20 7.75 19.12
CA PRO A 20 2.95 6.49 18.44
C PRO A 20 1.90 5.77 19.29
N ILE A 21 0.63 5.85 18.86
CA ILE A 21 -0.36 4.89 19.30
C ILE A 21 0.15 3.58 18.71
N ALA A 22 0.84 2.81 19.54
CA ALA A 22 1.05 1.39 19.30
C ALA A 22 -0.35 0.80 19.20
N ASP A 23 -0.80 0.59 17.97
CA ASP A 23 -2.06 -0.08 17.66
C ASP A 23 -1.94 -1.50 18.25
N PRO A 24 -2.72 -1.86 19.29
CA PRO A 24 -2.64 -3.18 19.92
C PRO A 24 -3.16 -4.32 19.02
N ASP A 25 -3.29 -4.06 17.72
CA ASP A 25 -3.93 -4.90 16.71
C ASP A 25 -2.95 -5.39 15.63
N SER A 26 -1.65 -5.39 15.92
CA SER A 26 -0.60 -5.84 14.99
C SER A 26 -0.66 -7.34 14.67
N THR A 27 -1.53 -8.10 15.34
CA THR A 27 -1.72 -9.54 15.12
C THR A 27 -2.94 -9.87 14.26
N THR A 28 -3.87 -8.93 14.01
CA THR A 28 -5.07 -9.20 13.18
C THR A 28 -5.08 -8.45 11.84
N LEU A 29 -4.24 -7.41 11.68
CA LEU A 29 -4.21 -6.60 10.46
C LEU A 29 -3.61 -7.31 9.22
N GLU A 30 -2.71 -8.27 9.42
CA GLU A 30 -2.12 -9.06 8.32
C GLU A 30 -3.19 -9.89 7.59
N ALA A 31 -4.32 -10.19 8.23
CA ALA A 31 -5.40 -10.96 7.61
C ALA A 31 -6.18 -10.17 6.53
N ARG A 32 -6.07 -8.84 6.44
CA ARG A 32 -6.89 -8.04 5.51
C ARG A 32 -6.27 -7.81 4.13
N ASP A 33 -4.97 -7.92 3.95
CA ASP A 33 -4.33 -7.66 2.66
C ASP A 33 -4.27 -8.90 1.74
N VAL A 34 -4.14 -10.08 2.35
CA VAL A 34 -4.22 -11.39 1.68
C VAL A 34 -5.66 -11.79 1.37
N CYS A 35 -5.82 -12.73 0.43
CA CYS A 35 -7.14 -13.20 0.00
C CYS A 35 -7.80 -14.16 0.99
N GLY A 36 -7.02 -14.77 1.88
CA GLY A 36 -7.47 -15.73 2.88
C GLY A 36 -6.98 -17.15 2.60
N ASN A 37 -7.45 -18.10 3.44
CA ASN A 37 -7.05 -19.50 3.31
C ASN A 37 -7.54 -20.11 1.98
N GLY A 38 -6.73 -20.98 1.38
CA GLY A 38 -7.02 -21.61 0.08
C GLY A 38 -6.71 -20.74 -1.15
N PHE A 39 -6.29 -19.48 -0.95
CA PHE A 39 -5.81 -18.64 -2.04
C PHE A 39 -4.28 -18.75 -2.18
N PRO A 40 -3.73 -18.65 -3.41
CA PRO A 40 -2.28 -18.67 -3.60
C PRO A 40 -1.60 -17.48 -2.90
N ALA A 41 -0.40 -17.72 -2.34
CA ALA A 41 0.38 -16.69 -1.64
C ALA A 41 0.71 -15.45 -2.51
N TYR A 42 0.68 -15.60 -3.84
CA TYR A 42 0.86 -14.52 -4.80
C TYR A 42 -0.40 -13.67 -5.02
N THR A 43 -1.46 -13.83 -4.22
CA THR A 43 -2.71 -13.06 -4.37
C THR A 43 -2.92 -12.04 -3.26
N ARG A 44 -3.50 -10.89 -3.62
CA ARG A 44 -3.83 -9.77 -2.72
C ARG A 44 -5.21 -9.21 -3.03
N ARG A 45 -5.87 -8.69 -1.98
CA ARG A 45 -7.22 -8.14 -2.08
C ARG A 45 -7.17 -6.68 -2.52
N ILE A 46 -7.75 -6.36 -3.69
CA ILE A 46 -7.78 -4.98 -4.19
C ILE A 46 -8.53 -4.08 -3.20
N GLY A 47 -8.02 -2.86 -3.00
CA GLY A 47 -8.63 -1.82 -2.17
C GLY A 47 -8.28 -1.91 -0.69
N THR A 48 -7.68 -3.01 -0.23
CA THR A 48 -7.22 -3.14 1.16
C THR A 48 -5.86 -2.48 1.36
N LYS A 49 -5.52 -2.23 2.63
CA LYS A 49 -4.24 -1.62 2.99
C LYS A 49 -3.10 -2.56 2.59
N CYS A 50 -2.00 -2.00 2.12
CA CYS A 50 -0.74 -2.71 1.92
C CYS A 50 0.34 -2.03 2.76
N THR A 51 1.26 -2.83 3.30
CA THR A 51 2.41 -2.36 4.07
C THR A 51 3.54 -1.93 3.13
N LYS A 52 4.54 -1.19 3.64
CA LYS A 52 5.71 -0.77 2.86
C LYS A 52 6.49 -1.94 2.23
N SER A 53 6.42 -3.14 2.82
CA SER A 53 7.07 -4.32 2.24
C SER A 53 6.43 -4.76 0.91
N GLY A 54 5.20 -4.32 0.63
CA GLY A 54 4.51 -4.51 -0.64
C GLY A 54 4.80 -3.43 -1.70
N ASP A 55 5.47 -2.32 -1.35
CA ASP A 55 5.83 -1.29 -2.32
C ASP A 55 6.81 -1.84 -3.36
N GLY A 56 6.53 -1.59 -4.63
CA GLY A 56 7.33 -2.09 -5.76
C GLY A 56 7.14 -3.58 -6.07
N ARG A 57 6.28 -4.30 -5.32
CA ARG A 57 5.93 -5.70 -5.60
C ARG A 57 4.65 -5.81 -6.40
N GLU A 58 4.59 -6.86 -7.22
CA GLU A 58 3.45 -7.19 -8.07
C GLU A 58 2.84 -8.52 -7.64
N TYR A 59 1.56 -8.47 -7.33
CA TYR A 59 0.76 -9.62 -6.96
C TYR A 59 -0.41 -9.76 -7.93
N CYS A 60 -1.18 -10.83 -7.80
CA CYS A 60 -2.45 -10.98 -8.50
C CYS A 60 -3.62 -10.58 -7.61
N SER A 61 -4.72 -10.15 -8.19
CA SER A 61 -6.00 -10.06 -7.48
C SER A 61 -6.48 -11.45 -7.04
N CYS A 62 -7.35 -11.53 -6.03
CA CYS A 62 -7.90 -12.79 -5.53
C CYS A 62 -8.63 -13.60 -6.62
N ASP A 63 -9.31 -12.93 -7.55
CA ASP A 63 -9.98 -13.53 -8.72
C ASP A 63 -9.00 -13.94 -9.85
N ARG A 64 -7.71 -13.61 -9.69
CA ARG A 64 -6.63 -13.78 -10.66
C ARG A 64 -6.92 -13.11 -12.01
N GLU A 65 -7.71 -12.05 -12.03
CA GLU A 65 -8.03 -11.32 -13.26
C GLU A 65 -7.12 -10.10 -13.48
N LYS A 66 -6.43 -9.63 -12.45
CA LYS A 66 -5.63 -8.39 -12.48
C LYS A 66 -4.27 -8.59 -11.83
N ILE A 67 -3.24 -7.94 -12.36
CA ILE A 67 -2.01 -7.65 -11.63
C ILE A 67 -2.29 -6.45 -10.74
N VAL A 68 -1.85 -6.51 -9.48
CA VAL A 68 -2.03 -5.48 -8.46
C VAL A 68 -0.69 -5.05 -7.89
N ILE A 69 -0.61 -3.79 -7.50
CA ILE A 69 0.59 -3.16 -6.92
C ILE A 69 0.17 -2.29 -5.73
N CYS A 70 1.04 -2.21 -4.72
CA CYS A 70 0.84 -1.31 -3.59
C CYS A 70 1.11 0.13 -4.04
N ARG A 71 0.09 0.99 -3.96
CA ARG A 71 0.18 2.42 -4.28
C ARG A 71 -0.60 3.22 -3.25
N LYS A 72 0.05 4.24 -2.68
CA LYS A 72 -0.56 5.10 -1.64
C LYS A 72 -1.12 4.28 -0.47
N GLY A 73 -0.41 3.22 -0.09
CA GLY A 73 -0.79 2.32 1.01
C GLY A 73 -2.01 1.44 0.75
N LYS A 74 -2.43 1.26 -0.52
CA LYS A 74 -3.49 0.31 -0.89
C LYS A 74 -3.13 -0.55 -2.10
N TRP A 75 -3.63 -1.77 -2.14
CA TRP A 75 -3.55 -2.63 -3.33
C TRP A 75 -4.44 -2.08 -4.44
N GLN A 76 -3.83 -1.70 -5.56
CA GLN A 76 -4.51 -1.12 -6.72
C GLN A 76 -4.23 -1.96 -7.97
N SER A 77 -5.16 -1.94 -8.93
CA SER A 77 -4.94 -2.62 -10.21
C SER A 77 -3.84 -1.90 -11.01
N LYS A 78 -2.83 -2.68 -11.44
CA LYS A 78 -1.80 -2.27 -12.38
C LYS A 78 -2.17 -2.64 -13.82
N LYS A 79 -2.63 -3.89 -14.03
CA LYS A 79 -3.01 -4.44 -15.33
C LYS A 79 -4.22 -5.36 -15.18
N ASN A 80 -5.13 -5.34 -16.16
CA ASN A 80 -6.28 -6.24 -16.22
C ASN A 80 -6.02 -7.38 -17.23
N CYS A 81 -5.68 -8.57 -16.74
CA CYS A 81 -5.39 -9.76 -17.56
C CYS A 81 -6.64 -10.31 -18.26
N LYS A 82 -7.83 -10.07 -17.69
CA LYS A 82 -9.09 -10.52 -18.28
C LYS A 82 -9.34 -9.94 -19.67
N LEU A 83 -8.87 -8.70 -19.91
CA LEU A 83 -8.98 -8.06 -21.24
C LEU A 83 -8.21 -8.82 -22.31
N ASP A 84 -7.15 -9.52 -21.92
CA ASP A 84 -6.31 -10.34 -22.80
C ASP A 84 -6.82 -11.80 -22.88
N GLY A 85 -7.94 -12.15 -22.22
CA GLY A 85 -8.42 -13.53 -22.08
C GLY A 85 -7.56 -14.42 -21.19
N LYS A 86 -6.68 -13.82 -20.37
CA LYS A 86 -5.68 -14.52 -19.56
C LYS A 86 -5.99 -14.49 -18.07
N LYS A 87 -5.27 -15.30 -17.30
CA LYS A 87 -5.28 -15.26 -15.83
C LYS A 87 -3.94 -14.75 -15.31
N CYS A 88 -3.97 -14.18 -14.11
CA CYS A 88 -2.79 -13.69 -13.43
C CYS A 88 -2.15 -14.83 -12.62
N PHE A 89 -0.84 -14.99 -12.80
CA PHE A 89 0.00 -15.88 -12.02
C PHE A 89 1.21 -15.12 -11.51
N GLY A 90 1.73 -15.50 -10.35
CA GLY A 90 2.90 -14.85 -9.78
C GLY A 90 3.64 -15.73 -8.80
N ASN A 91 4.73 -15.19 -8.27
CA ASN A 91 5.48 -15.86 -7.22
C ASN A 91 4.99 -15.43 -5.82
N PRO A 92 5.15 -16.27 -4.78
CA PRO A 92 4.70 -15.96 -3.42
C PRO A 92 5.24 -14.64 -2.86
N ASN A 93 6.42 -14.23 -3.34
CA ASN A 93 7.12 -13.05 -2.85
C ASN A 93 6.75 -11.76 -3.59
N GLY A 94 5.90 -11.82 -4.61
CA GLY A 94 5.46 -10.65 -5.38
C GLY A 94 6.57 -9.95 -6.17
N LEU A 95 7.66 -10.66 -6.51
CA LEU A 95 8.69 -10.12 -7.42
C LEU A 95 8.26 -10.22 -8.88
N LEU A 96 7.28 -11.06 -9.18
CA LEU A 96 6.74 -11.24 -10.52
C LEU A 96 5.26 -11.60 -10.47
N ALA A 97 4.46 -10.88 -11.25
CA ALA A 97 3.11 -11.28 -11.64
C ALA A 97 2.95 -11.09 -13.15
N VAL A 98 2.36 -12.07 -13.83
CA VAL A 98 2.22 -12.13 -15.28
C VAL A 98 0.81 -12.55 -15.67
N CYS A 99 0.32 -12.02 -16.79
CA CYS A 99 -0.90 -12.50 -17.42
C CYS A 99 -0.54 -13.64 -18.38
N THR A 100 -0.98 -14.86 -18.08
CA THR A 100 -0.79 -16.04 -18.93
C THR A 100 -2.05 -16.88 -19.04
#